data_AF-A0AAV6VUS6-F1
#
_entry.id   AF-A0AAV6VUS6-F1
#
_cell.length_a   1.000
_cell.length_b   1.000
_cell.length_c   1.000
_cell.angle_alpha   90.00
_cell.angle_beta   90.00
_cell.angle_gamma   90.00
#
_symmetry.space_group_name_H-M   'P 1'
#
loop_
_entity.id
_entity.type
_entity.pdbx_description
1 polymer ?
#
loop_
_entity_poly.entity_id
_entity_poly.type
_entity_poly.pdbx_seq_one_letter_code
_entity_poly.pdbx_strand_id
1 'polypeptide(L)'
;MGLRSYHLSKFTPPSIHSSLEEKIEKNQKHPIQPQAGQNLDLPFKPLKTSYRSSIDDAVEHRKWLSYSADINKIYCSVCMAFSNERQSNFVNGYDINIKHLYKSLVSSHRTASSAYIGATKNADVMGVIVIDKNLADKRKIQVLQRRKILIRVIDIAIFLGRQGLSFEGTKKRRFQI
;
A
#
# COMPACT_ATOMS: atom_id res chain seq x y z
N MET A 1 28.65 12.18 -22.16
CA MET A 1 28.03 12.85 -20.98
C MET A 1 26.52 13.09 -21.08
N GLY A 2 25.89 13.09 -22.27
CA GLY A 2 24.46 13.45 -22.42
C GLY A 2 23.41 12.44 -21.89
N LEU A 3 23.67 11.13 -21.97
CA LEU A 3 22.66 10.10 -21.60
C LEU A 3 22.38 10.04 -20.09
N ARG A 4 23.41 10.18 -19.25
CA ARG A 4 23.27 10.19 -17.78
C ARG A 4 22.44 11.39 -17.28
N SER A 5 22.66 12.56 -17.88
CA SER A 5 21.89 13.77 -17.52
C SER A 5 20.42 13.66 -17.92
N TYR A 6 20.12 13.02 -19.05
CA TYR A 6 18.75 12.80 -19.53
C TYR A 6 18.00 11.75 -18.72
N HIS A 7 18.68 10.72 -18.22
CA HIS A 7 18.02 9.71 -17.39
C HIS A 7 17.67 10.27 -16.00
N LEU A 8 18.51 11.14 -15.43
CA LEU A 8 18.27 11.81 -14.14
C LEU A 8 17.16 12.86 -14.19
N SER A 9 16.98 13.55 -15.33
CA SER A 9 15.91 14.55 -15.47
C SER A 9 14.51 13.93 -15.29
N LYS A 10 14.35 12.63 -15.60
CA LYS A 10 13.12 11.87 -15.39
C LYS A 10 12.74 11.66 -13.92
N PHE A 11 13.70 11.75 -13.00
CA PHE A 11 13.50 11.55 -11.56
C PHE A 11 13.53 12.86 -10.76
N THR A 12 13.54 14.01 -11.43
CA THR A 12 13.35 15.30 -10.75
C THR A 12 11.92 15.39 -10.23
N PRO A 13 11.64 15.88 -9.02
CA PRO A 13 10.27 16.10 -8.57
C PRO A 13 9.69 17.38 -9.21
N PRO A 14 8.37 17.47 -9.48
CA PRO A 14 7.73 18.70 -9.99
C PRO A 14 7.79 19.83 -8.95
N SER A 15 7.68 21.10 -9.34
CA SER A 15 7.68 22.22 -8.38
C SER A 15 6.56 22.10 -7.33
N ILE A 16 6.72 22.70 -6.15
CA ILE A 16 5.69 22.68 -5.10
C ILE A 16 4.42 23.40 -5.60
N HIS A 17 4.62 24.50 -6.31
CA HIS A 17 3.57 25.35 -6.88
C HIS A 17 3.10 24.91 -8.26
N SER A 18 3.60 23.77 -8.78
CA SER A 18 3.16 23.25 -10.07
C SER A 18 1.66 22.87 -10.00
N SER A 19 0.97 22.98 -11.13
CA SER A 19 -0.47 22.69 -11.18
C SER A 19 -0.75 21.22 -10.84
N LEU A 20 -1.99 20.91 -10.47
CA LEU A 20 -2.40 19.52 -10.22
C LEU A 20 -2.23 18.66 -11.47
N GLU A 21 -2.49 19.22 -12.64
CA GLU A 21 -2.38 18.56 -13.95
C GLU A 21 -0.93 18.16 -14.25
N GLU A 22 0.03 19.07 -14.02
CA GLU A 22 1.45 18.79 -14.21
C GLU A 22 1.95 17.67 -13.26
N LYS A 23 1.43 17.64 -12.03
CA LYS A 23 1.75 16.58 -11.04
C LYS A 23 1.18 15.23 -11.47
N ILE A 24 -0.03 15.22 -12.05
CA ILE A 24 -0.69 14.01 -12.57
C ILE A 24 0.02 13.50 -13.83
N GLU A 25 0.32 14.36 -14.79
CA GLU A 25 1.00 14.00 -16.04
C GLU A 25 2.38 13.39 -15.76
N LYS A 26 3.12 13.97 -14.81
CA LYS A 26 4.40 13.43 -14.38
C LYS A 26 4.26 12.05 -13.74
N ASN A 27 3.23 11.85 -12.92
CA ASN A 27 2.94 10.53 -12.35
C ASN A 27 2.61 9.47 -13.41
N GLN A 28 1.97 9.85 -14.53
CA GLN A 28 1.67 8.92 -15.63
C GLN A 28 2.92 8.42 -16.37
N LYS A 29 4.00 9.22 -16.39
CA LYS A 29 5.30 8.83 -16.98
C LYS A 29 6.09 7.84 -16.11
N HIS A 30 5.60 7.54 -14.91
CA HIS A 30 6.10 6.54 -13.98
C HIS A 30 5.11 5.35 -13.91
N PRO A 31 5.56 4.14 -13.55
CA PRO A 31 6.86 3.80 -12.98
C PRO A 31 7.93 3.46 -14.02
N ILE A 32 9.16 3.89 -13.75
CA ILE A 32 10.34 3.47 -14.52
C ILE A 32 10.98 2.32 -13.76
N GLN A 33 10.85 1.09 -14.28
CA GLN A 33 11.40 -0.11 -13.66
C GLN A 33 12.27 -0.88 -14.66
N PRO A 34 13.34 -1.55 -14.21
CA PRO A 34 14.13 -2.42 -15.07
C PRO A 34 13.24 -3.57 -15.56
N GLN A 35 13.31 -3.86 -16.86
CA GLN A 35 12.54 -4.93 -17.48
C GLN A 35 12.96 -6.29 -16.89
N ALA A 36 11.98 -7.11 -16.50
CA ALA A 36 12.23 -8.47 -16.04
C ALA A 36 12.93 -9.25 -17.16
N GLY A 37 14.18 -9.66 -16.95
CA GLY A 37 15.00 -10.37 -17.93
C GLY A 37 16.34 -9.71 -18.27
N GLN A 38 16.56 -8.45 -17.86
CA GLN A 38 17.90 -7.87 -17.91
C GLN A 38 18.71 -8.40 -16.72
N ASN A 39 19.83 -9.08 -16.98
CA ASN A 39 20.82 -9.50 -15.99
C ASN A 39 21.54 -8.26 -15.40
N LEU A 40 20.79 -7.37 -14.75
CA LEU A 40 21.34 -6.32 -13.91
C LEU A 40 21.55 -6.92 -12.52
N ASP A 41 22.78 -6.86 -12.01
CA ASP A 41 23.10 -7.08 -10.60
C ASP A 41 22.43 -5.97 -9.78
N LEU A 42 21.14 -6.17 -9.49
CA LEU A 42 20.34 -5.25 -8.70
C LEU A 42 20.60 -5.55 -7.22
N PRO A 43 20.88 -4.53 -6.38
CA PRO A 43 21.13 -4.73 -4.95
C PRO A 43 19.85 -5.04 -4.17
N PHE A 44 18.72 -5.28 -4.85
CA PHE A 44 17.43 -5.65 -4.29
C PHE A 44 16.71 -6.63 -5.21
N LYS A 45 15.83 -7.45 -4.63
CA LYS A 45 15.03 -8.41 -5.40
C LYS A 45 13.86 -7.67 -6.08
N PRO A 46 13.88 -7.49 -7.43
CA PRO A 46 12.89 -6.69 -8.14
C PRO A 46 11.46 -7.21 -7.95
N LEU A 47 11.27 -8.54 -7.90
CA LEU A 47 9.97 -9.15 -7.66
C LEU A 47 9.35 -8.76 -6.29
N LYS A 48 10.17 -8.62 -5.24
CA LYS A 48 9.69 -8.29 -3.89
C LYS A 48 9.40 -6.80 -3.72
N THR A 49 10.09 -5.94 -4.47
CA THR A 49 9.88 -4.48 -4.50
C THR A 49 8.75 -4.07 -5.43
N SER A 50 8.67 -4.65 -6.62
CA SER A 50 7.68 -4.27 -7.63
C SER A 50 6.34 -4.95 -7.41
N TYR A 51 6.26 -6.03 -6.65
CA TYR A 51 5.01 -6.75 -6.44
C TYR A 51 4.67 -6.94 -4.96
N ARG A 52 3.37 -6.98 -4.66
CA ARG A 52 2.82 -7.31 -3.34
C ARG A 52 1.86 -8.47 -3.50
N SER A 53 2.05 -9.53 -2.71
CA SER A 53 1.03 -10.56 -2.57
C SER A 53 -0.16 -10.00 -1.79
N SER A 54 -1.35 -10.10 -2.38
CA SER A 54 -2.62 -9.78 -1.74
C SER A 54 -3.14 -10.96 -0.92
N ILE A 55 -4.20 -10.74 -0.15
CA ILE A 55 -4.84 -11.76 0.71
C ILE A 55 -5.44 -12.90 -0.14
N ASP A 56 -5.80 -12.63 -1.39
CA ASP A 56 -6.39 -13.59 -2.33
C ASP A 56 -5.35 -14.28 -3.24
N ASP A 57 -4.07 -14.33 -2.84
CA ASP A 57 -2.91 -14.76 -3.67
C ASP A 57 -2.72 -13.98 -4.99
N ALA A 58 -3.50 -12.93 -5.22
CA ALA A 58 -3.32 -12.01 -6.33
C ALA A 58 -2.02 -11.20 -6.14
N VAL A 59 -1.16 -11.21 -7.16
CA VAL A 59 0.10 -10.46 -7.17
C VAL A 59 -0.15 -9.06 -7.72
N GLU A 60 -0.18 -8.05 -6.85
CA GLU A 60 -0.42 -6.66 -7.22
C GLU A 60 0.90 -5.95 -7.55
N HIS A 61 0.99 -5.41 -8.77
CA HIS A 61 2.13 -4.60 -9.20
C HIS A 61 2.09 -3.18 -8.59
N ARG A 62 3.17 -2.77 -7.94
CA ARG A 62 3.37 -1.43 -7.39
C ARG A 62 3.69 -0.44 -8.51
N LYS A 63 2.64 0.10 -9.13
CA LYS A 63 2.73 1.07 -10.23
C LYS A 63 3.33 2.45 -9.85
N TRP A 64 3.84 2.62 -8.63
CA TRP A 64 4.30 3.90 -8.09
C TRP A 64 5.80 3.91 -7.70
N LEU A 65 6.46 2.76 -7.75
CA LEU A 65 7.88 2.64 -7.41
C LEU A 65 8.72 2.71 -8.68
N SER A 66 9.68 3.63 -8.73
CA SER A 66 10.64 3.74 -9.82
C SER A 66 12.06 3.56 -9.32
N TYR A 67 12.92 2.98 -10.14
CA TYR A 67 14.32 2.73 -9.81
C TYR A 67 15.22 3.30 -10.91
N SER A 68 16.29 3.99 -10.50
CA SER A 68 17.33 4.46 -11.41
C SER A 68 18.60 3.64 -11.24
N ALA A 69 18.97 2.90 -12.29
CA ALA A 69 20.19 2.08 -12.29
C ALA A 69 21.48 2.91 -12.29
N ASP A 70 21.46 4.15 -12.82
CA ASP A 70 22.65 4.99 -12.94
C ASP A 70 23.21 5.47 -11.59
N ILE A 71 22.31 5.72 -10.64
CA ILE A 71 22.60 6.25 -9.31
C ILE A 71 22.28 5.25 -8.20
N ASN A 72 21.69 4.11 -8.57
CA ASN A 72 21.34 3.05 -7.64
C ASN A 72 20.37 3.51 -6.53
N LYS A 73 19.34 4.29 -6.90
CA LYS A 73 18.37 4.86 -5.96
C LYS A 73 16.93 4.55 -6.32
N ILE A 74 16.10 4.47 -5.30
CA ILE A 74 14.66 4.20 -5.41
C ILE A 74 13.87 5.47 -5.19
N TYR A 75 12.89 5.70 -6.07
CA TYR A 75 12.00 6.85 -6.08
C TYR A 75 10.54 6.40 -6.01
N CYS A 76 9.70 7.18 -5.34
CA CYS A 76 8.26 6.98 -5.36
C CYS A 76 7.63 8.12 -6.14
N SER A 77 6.97 7.83 -7.27
CA SER A 77 6.34 8.87 -8.12
C SER A 77 5.30 9.69 -7.35
N VAL A 78 4.46 8.99 -6.59
CA VAL A 78 3.45 9.61 -5.72
C VAL A 78 4.09 10.50 -4.65
N CYS A 79 5.19 10.08 -4.02
CA CYS A 79 5.91 10.92 -3.06
C CYS A 79 6.56 12.14 -3.75
N MET A 80 7.17 11.96 -4.93
CA MET A 80 7.76 13.06 -5.69
C MET A 80 6.72 14.14 -6.02
N ALA A 81 5.50 13.75 -6.39
CA ALA A 81 4.47 14.69 -6.81
C ALA A 81 3.63 15.27 -5.63
N PHE A 82 3.39 14.48 -4.58
CA PHE A 82 2.40 14.81 -3.54
C PHE A 82 2.93 14.79 -2.09
N SER A 83 4.24 14.61 -1.88
CA SER A 83 4.82 14.77 -0.54
C SER A 83 4.88 16.25 -0.14
N ASN A 84 4.45 16.55 1.08
CA ASN A 84 4.69 17.85 1.71
C ASN A 84 6.16 18.04 2.06
N GLU A 85 6.86 16.94 2.40
CA GLU A 85 8.27 16.94 2.76
C GLU A 85 9.13 16.62 1.52
N ARG A 86 9.71 17.67 0.92
CA ARG A 86 10.63 17.54 -0.22
C ARG A 86 11.99 16.96 0.14
N GLN A 87 12.37 17.00 1.41
CA GLN A 87 13.58 16.35 1.91
C GLN A 87 13.38 14.85 2.18
N SER A 88 12.18 14.31 1.98
CA SER A 88 11.95 12.88 2.20
C SER A 88 12.82 12.05 1.24
N ASN A 89 13.40 10.98 1.78
CA ASN A 89 14.34 10.13 1.05
C ASN A 89 13.74 9.57 -0.25
N PHE A 90 12.42 9.35 -0.32
CA PHE A 90 11.77 8.81 -1.52
C PHE A 90 11.47 9.87 -2.61
N VAL A 91 11.69 11.16 -2.30
CA VAL A 91 11.64 12.27 -3.26
C VAL A 91 13.01 12.50 -3.89
N ASN A 92 14.08 12.53 -3.08
CA ASN A 92 15.45 12.80 -3.55
C ASN A 92 16.23 11.53 -3.94
N GLY A 93 15.69 10.36 -3.61
CA GLY A 93 16.27 9.06 -3.92
C GLY A 93 16.73 8.35 -2.65
N TYR A 94 16.14 7.19 -2.39
CA TYR A 94 16.44 6.39 -1.21
C TYR A 94 17.62 5.46 -1.50
N ASP A 95 18.67 5.55 -0.66
CA ASP A 95 19.81 4.65 -0.71
C ASP A 95 19.41 3.26 -0.20
N ILE A 96 19.81 2.22 -0.92
CA ILE A 96 19.25 0.86 -0.76
C ILE A 96 19.81 0.20 0.50
N ASN A 97 19.25 0.56 1.66
CA ASN A 97 19.46 -0.14 2.92
C ASN A 97 18.23 -1.02 3.21
N ILE A 98 18.38 -2.32 2.96
CA ILE A 98 17.28 -3.30 2.85
C ILE A 98 16.53 -3.48 4.17
N LYS A 99 17.17 -3.22 5.33
CA LYS A 99 16.62 -3.55 6.66
C LYS A 99 15.35 -2.77 7.02
N HIS A 100 15.16 -1.55 6.51
CA HIS A 100 13.98 -0.73 6.83
C HIS A 100 13.28 -0.09 5.62
N LEU A 101 13.78 -0.34 4.40
CA LEU A 101 13.23 0.19 3.14
C LEU A 101 11.72 0.01 3.07
N TYR A 102 11.23 -1.23 3.16
CA TYR A 102 9.81 -1.52 2.88
C TYR A 102 8.85 -0.85 3.85
N LYS A 103 9.19 -0.81 5.15
CA LYS A 103 8.34 -0.20 6.17
C LYS A 103 8.26 1.32 5.97
N SER A 104 9.41 1.96 5.77
CA SER A 104 9.51 3.40 5.53
C SER A 104 8.86 3.81 4.19
N LEU A 105 9.06 3.02 3.15
CA LEU A 105 8.48 3.24 1.82
C LEU A 105 6.95 3.21 1.87
N VAL A 106 6.37 2.21 2.53
CA VAL A 106 4.90 2.09 2.64
C VAL A 106 4.31 3.21 3.46
N SER A 107 4.96 3.61 4.58
CA SER A 107 4.46 4.74 5.38
C SER A 107 4.50 6.06 4.61
N SER A 108 5.63 6.39 3.95
CA SER A 108 5.77 7.63 3.20
C SER A 108 4.85 7.66 1.98
N HIS A 109 4.71 6.54 1.28
CA HIS A 109 3.77 6.40 0.16
C HIS A 109 2.33 6.59 0.64
N ARG A 110 1.94 5.99 1.77
CA ARG A 110 0.58 6.13 2.31
C ARG A 110 0.22 7.59 2.55
N THR A 111 1.09 8.36 3.20
CA THR A 111 0.87 9.79 3.46
C THR A 111 0.75 10.61 2.16
N ALA A 112 1.65 10.40 1.21
CA ALA A 112 1.58 11.07 -0.09
C ALA A 112 0.35 10.64 -0.90
N SER A 113 -0.05 9.37 -0.82
CA SER A 113 -1.23 8.84 -1.50
C SER A 113 -2.53 9.42 -0.95
N SER A 114 -2.62 9.68 0.35
CA SER A 114 -3.79 10.37 0.92
C SER A 114 -3.90 11.80 0.41
N ALA A 115 -2.77 12.51 0.25
CA ALA A 115 -2.75 13.84 -0.34
C ALA A 115 -3.13 13.82 -1.83
N TYR A 116 -2.62 12.84 -2.60
CA TYR A 116 -3.01 12.60 -3.99
C TYR A 116 -4.52 12.36 -4.11
N ILE A 117 -5.05 11.42 -3.32
CA ILE A 117 -6.47 11.07 -3.32
C ILE A 117 -7.32 12.28 -2.93
N GLY A 118 -6.92 13.04 -1.92
CA GLY A 118 -7.61 14.28 -1.53
C GLY A 118 -7.62 15.31 -2.66
N ALA A 119 -6.47 15.56 -3.28
CA ALA A 119 -6.35 16.52 -4.38
C ALA A 119 -7.15 16.10 -5.63
N THR A 120 -7.10 14.81 -6.00
CA THR A 120 -7.83 14.29 -7.17
C THR A 120 -9.33 14.19 -6.93
N LYS A 121 -9.74 13.92 -5.69
CA LYS A 121 -11.17 13.76 -5.35
C LYS A 121 -11.84 15.07 -4.93
N ASN A 122 -11.09 16.09 -4.52
CA ASN A 122 -11.63 17.45 -4.39
C ASN A 122 -12.02 18.05 -5.75
N ALA A 123 -11.56 17.47 -6.87
CA ALA A 123 -12.05 17.78 -8.21
C ALA A 123 -13.38 17.06 -8.56
N ASP A 124 -13.75 15.99 -7.84
CA ASP A 124 -14.98 15.23 -8.01
C ASP A 124 -15.66 15.00 -6.65
N VAL A 125 -16.32 16.06 -6.16
CA VAL A 125 -17.06 16.09 -4.88
C VAL A 125 -18.07 14.93 -4.78
N MET A 126 -18.60 14.45 -5.91
CA MET A 126 -19.58 13.37 -5.96
C MET A 126 -18.94 12.00 -5.67
N GLY A 127 -17.72 11.75 -6.16
CA GLY A 127 -17.00 10.50 -5.92
C GLY A 127 -16.64 10.25 -4.44
N VAL A 128 -16.33 11.31 -3.67
CA VAL A 128 -16.02 11.20 -2.23
C VAL A 128 -17.25 10.73 -1.44
N ILE A 129 -18.40 11.35 -1.69
CA ILE A 129 -19.66 11.04 -1.01
C ILE A 129 -20.08 9.59 -1.29
N VAL A 130 -19.88 9.12 -2.53
CA VAL A 130 -20.21 7.74 -2.93
C VAL A 130 -19.29 6.71 -2.26
N ILE A 131 -17.98 6.98 -2.13
CA ILE A 131 -17.05 6.05 -1.48
C ILE A 131 -17.32 5.95 0.03
N ASP A 132 -17.61 7.07 0.69
CA ASP A 132 -17.92 7.08 2.11
C ASP A 132 -19.22 6.33 2.42
N LYS A 133 -20.26 6.53 1.59
CA LYS A 133 -21.50 5.73 1.64
C LYS A 133 -21.25 4.24 1.47
N ASN A 134 -20.49 3.84 0.44
CA ASN A 134 -20.16 2.44 0.20
C ASN A 134 -19.36 1.81 1.36
N LEU A 135 -18.45 2.55 1.98
CA LEU A 135 -17.68 2.08 3.13
C LEU A 135 -18.55 1.92 4.38
N ALA A 136 -19.45 2.89 4.62
CA ALA A 136 -20.42 2.83 5.70
C ALA A 136 -21.37 1.62 5.54
N ASP A 137 -21.84 1.36 4.32
CA ASP A 137 -22.75 0.24 4.04
C ASP A 137 -22.04 -1.12 4.16
N LYS A 138 -20.77 -1.23 3.71
CA LYS A 138 -19.95 -2.42 3.97
C LYS A 138 -19.77 -2.68 5.46
N ARG A 139 -19.52 -1.63 6.26
CA ARG A 139 -19.43 -1.75 7.73
C ARG A 139 -20.74 -2.24 8.34
N LYS A 140 -21.89 -1.71 7.92
CA LYS A 140 -23.21 -2.18 8.38
C LYS A 140 -23.41 -3.67 8.09
N ILE A 141 -23.09 -4.12 6.88
CA ILE A 141 -23.21 -5.54 6.49
C ILE A 141 -22.32 -6.42 7.39
N GLN A 142 -21.07 -6.02 7.64
CA GLN A 142 -20.16 -6.76 8.52
C GLN A 142 -20.68 -6.84 9.96
N VAL A 143 -21.24 -5.74 10.49
CA VAL A 143 -21.84 -5.72 11.83
C VAL A 143 -23.03 -6.66 11.91
N LEU A 144 -23.91 -6.66 10.90
CA LEU A 144 -25.06 -7.56 10.84
C LEU A 144 -24.64 -9.03 10.75
N GLN A 145 -23.62 -9.35 9.95
CA GLN A 145 -23.06 -10.70 9.87
C GLN A 145 -22.50 -11.17 11.22
N ARG A 146 -21.70 -10.32 11.89
CA ARG A 146 -21.14 -10.64 13.22
C ARG A 146 -22.24 -10.87 14.25
N ARG A 147 -23.31 -10.06 14.24
CA ARG A 147 -24.48 -10.28 15.11
C ARG A 147 -25.16 -11.62 14.84
N LYS A 148 -25.38 -11.98 13.57
CA LYS A 148 -25.97 -13.29 13.20
C LYS A 148 -25.12 -14.45 13.69
N ILE A 149 -23.80 -14.36 13.57
CA ILE A 149 -22.88 -15.39 14.07
C ILE A 149 -22.99 -15.51 15.60
N LEU A 150 -22.96 -14.39 16.31
CA LEU A 150 -23.06 -14.36 17.76
C LEU A 150 -24.38 -14.98 18.27
N ILE A 151 -25.50 -14.63 17.63
CA ILE A 151 -26.81 -15.22 17.96
C ILE A 151 -26.76 -16.75 17.81
N ARG A 152 -26.22 -17.27 16.70
CA ARG A 152 -26.06 -18.73 16.52
C ARG A 152 -25.20 -19.37 17.60
N VAL A 153 -24.11 -18.73 18.01
CA VAL A 153 -23.25 -19.24 19.09
C VAL A 153 -24.01 -19.29 20.42
N ILE A 154 -24.81 -18.25 20.72
CA ILE A 154 -25.67 -18.21 21.92
C ILE A 154 -26.72 -19.33 21.85
N ASP A 155 -27.38 -19.50 20.72
CA ASP A 155 -28.40 -20.56 20.54
C ASP A 155 -27.81 -21.95 20.76
N ILE A 156 -26.61 -22.20 20.21
CA ILE A 156 -25.88 -23.45 20.42
C ILE A 156 -25.53 -23.62 21.90
N ALA A 157 -25.03 -22.57 22.57
CA ALA A 157 -24.69 -22.63 23.99
C ALA A 157 -25.92 -22.92 24.87
N ILE A 158 -27.07 -22.30 24.58
CA ILE A 158 -28.34 -22.57 25.26
C ILE A 158 -28.79 -24.01 25.00
N PHE A 159 -28.70 -24.49 23.76
CA PHE A 159 -29.05 -25.86 23.41
C PHE A 159 -28.17 -26.87 24.16
N LEU A 160 -26.85 -26.70 24.14
CA LEU A 160 -25.91 -27.57 24.85
C LEU A 160 -26.15 -27.54 26.37
N GLY A 161 -26.38 -26.36 26.94
CA GLY A 161 -26.72 -26.21 28.37
C GLY A 161 -28.00 -26.94 28.75
N ARG A 162 -29.03 -26.92 27.90
CA ARG A 162 -30.28 -27.68 28.10
C ARG A 162 -30.06 -29.20 28.04
N GLN A 163 -29.11 -29.65 27.22
CA GLN A 163 -28.75 -31.07 27.10
C GLN A 163 -27.74 -31.52 28.17
N GLY A 164 -27.34 -30.63 29.09
CA GLY A 164 -26.32 -30.93 30.10
C GLY A 164 -24.91 -31.13 29.52
N LEU A 165 -24.67 -30.68 28.29
CA LEU A 165 -23.38 -30.78 27.62
C LEU A 165 -22.55 -29.53 27.93
N SER A 166 -21.44 -29.69 28.65
CA SER A 166 -20.49 -28.62 28.91
C SER A 166 -19.71 -28.27 27.65
N PHE A 167 -19.45 -26.98 27.42
CA PHE A 167 -18.54 -26.50 26.38
C PHE A 167 -17.09 -26.74 26.84
N GLU A 168 -16.69 -28.00 26.96
CA GLU A 168 -15.34 -28.36 27.36
C GLU A 168 -14.40 -28.28 26.16
N GLY A 169 -13.56 -27.25 26.15
CA GLY A 169 -12.38 -27.24 25.28
C GLY A 169 -11.48 -28.42 25.65
N THR A 170 -11.02 -29.18 24.66
CA THR A 170 -10.18 -30.37 24.84
C THR A 170 -8.82 -29.98 25.44
N LYS A 171 -8.75 -29.78 26.77
CA LYS A 171 -7.48 -29.57 27.49
C LYS A 171 -6.81 -30.92 27.74
N LYS A 172 -6.28 -31.55 26.68
CA LYS A 172 -5.20 -32.54 26.84
C LYS A 172 -3.86 -31.82 26.97
N ARG A 173 -3.62 -31.20 28.13
CA ARG A 173 -2.27 -31.00 28.68
C ARG A 173 -2.36 -31.30 30.17
N ARG A 174 -2.15 -32.58 30.52
CA ARG A 174 -1.76 -32.98 31.87
C ARG A 174 -0.38 -32.36 32.12
N PHE A 175 -0.32 -31.35 32.96
CA PHE A 175 0.88 -31.08 33.72
C PHE A 175 0.69 -31.83 35.05
N GLN A 176 1.45 -32.91 35.23
CA GLN A 176 1.62 -33.55 36.53
C GLN A 176 2.60 -32.70 37.33
N ILE A 177 2.23 -32.40 38.58
CA ILE A 177 3.13 -31.94 39.63
C ILE A 177 3.50 -33.18 40.44
#